data_AF-A0A2K9A0Y6-F1
#
_entry.id   AF-A0A2K9A0Y6-F1
#
_cell.length_a   1.000
_cell.length_b   1.000
_cell.length_c   1.000
_cell.angle_alpha   90.00
_cell.angle_beta   90.00
_cell.angle_gamma   90.00
#
_symmetry.space_group_name_H-M   'P 1'
#
loop_
_entity.id
_entity.type
_entity.pdbx_description
1 polymer ?
#
loop_
_entity_poly.entity_id
_entity_poly.type
_entity_poly.pdbx_seq_one_letter_code
_entity_poly.pdbx_strand_id
1 'polypeptide(L)'
;MKKVFSLLLILAFAFGLVACGDPEDPVDPTDTASILGATDITIEFESDFDPLDGITATDRVDGDITSAITVTGEVDTNTPGTYTLTYKVTGSDGNEVTVTREVTVNPDPNATASFAGVANKTIAFGSVFNPLEGVTATDTVNGDITSTITVTGAVDTSTPGTYTLTYTVVDSNGKEVKATRQIVVEEDNQVADPTEIVIMHGAPYEVDPFHPDFSGTEQQARQARQRAVEEELNVIVKYQAYPASAAWGPSRVTAIINASVAGDPLADIYWTTSDWIQQLADGNAIVPVDQYMSTHGANIHEDFIEVGSYMNHVYGFGANNLTVDVGLYYNADLVASLGVENPSQLYLDGLWTWDRFEAWATEVQTALSAQGEDLYALGGVPSAYAESMVPLNGGSLINATTGRVSFAQTPALETYTFLSDLWTQGLFEPSGQYDAGSPLWQTGKVAMHPGSLWFVTADNRWGGLAFELGFVPYPMSDAFKTSGGEYVSPVSGVAVYNIASGMTPEKEELVFQVWNELQLWKTEQELKDEFELTLLTKFDDELYVEAYLAIYDKIYLELINAIGISAYGENGWRSNINAGIREGTARTNMDRIKPIYETALEDYLT
;
A
#
# COMPACT_ATOMS: atom_id res chain seq x y z
N MET A 1 -91.10 26.09 -0.97
CA MET A 1 -92.13 26.98 -1.56
C MET A 1 -92.17 26.71 -3.05
N LYS A 2 -93.31 26.23 -3.59
CA LYS A 2 -93.70 26.21 -5.01
C LYS A 2 -92.82 25.33 -5.94
N LYS A 3 -93.29 24.74 -7.04
CA LYS A 3 -94.59 24.42 -7.68
C LYS A 3 -94.13 23.55 -8.88
N VAL A 4 -94.68 22.35 -9.08
CA VAL A 4 -95.79 22.07 -10.01
C VAL A 4 -95.56 22.64 -11.41
N PHE A 5 -95.53 21.77 -12.43
CA PHE A 5 -96.27 21.88 -13.70
C PHE A 5 -96.17 20.51 -14.40
N SER A 6 -97.22 19.67 -14.41
CA SER A 6 -98.49 19.75 -15.17
C SER A 6 -98.34 19.46 -16.66
N LEU A 7 -99.05 18.44 -17.14
CA LEU A 7 -100.15 18.46 -18.15
C LEU A 7 -100.16 17.08 -18.87
N LEU A 8 -101.19 16.22 -18.79
CA LEU A 8 -102.59 16.28 -19.28
C LEU A 8 -102.76 15.61 -20.65
N LEU A 9 -103.96 15.02 -20.85
CA LEU A 9 -104.68 14.75 -22.11
C LEU A 9 -104.25 13.48 -22.90
N ILE A 10 -105.12 12.64 -23.48
CA ILE A 10 -106.59 12.62 -23.66
C ILE A 10 -107.04 11.26 -24.27
N LEU A 11 -108.34 10.91 -24.11
CA LEU A 11 -109.29 10.03 -24.87
C LEU A 11 -108.76 8.92 -25.83
N ALA A 12 -109.39 7.74 -26.01
CA ALA A 12 -110.79 7.44 -26.41
C ALA A 12 -111.03 5.90 -26.31
N PHE A 13 -112.14 5.38 -25.78
CA PHE A 13 -113.46 5.08 -26.40
C PHE A 13 -113.51 3.92 -27.43
N ALA A 14 -114.11 2.78 -27.05
CA ALA A 14 -115.03 1.92 -27.85
C ALA A 14 -115.25 0.56 -27.14
N PHE A 15 -116.41 0.26 -26.54
CA PHE A 15 -117.66 -0.30 -27.11
C PHE A 15 -117.69 -1.85 -27.18
N GLY A 16 -118.66 -2.48 -26.51
CA GLY A 16 -119.17 -3.80 -26.88
C GLY A 16 -119.75 -4.71 -25.78
N LEU A 17 -121.04 -4.53 -25.49
CA LEU A 17 -122.11 -5.53 -25.20
C LEU A 17 -121.86 -6.77 -24.28
N VAL A 18 -122.58 -6.91 -23.14
CA VAL A 18 -123.86 -7.68 -22.90
C VAL A 18 -123.62 -9.21 -22.89
N ALA A 19 -124.00 -10.07 -21.91
CA ALA A 19 -125.02 -10.07 -20.86
C ALA A 19 -124.68 -11.04 -19.70
N CYS A 20 -125.18 -10.68 -18.51
CA CYS A 20 -125.59 -11.45 -17.32
C CYS A 20 -125.04 -12.86 -17.02
N GLY A 21 -124.32 -12.93 -15.89
CA GLY A 21 -124.47 -13.97 -14.85
C GLY A 21 -124.55 -13.27 -13.48
N ASP A 22 -125.47 -13.73 -12.63
CA ASP A 22 -125.82 -13.24 -11.28
C ASP A 22 -124.64 -13.31 -10.27
N PRO A 23 -124.69 -12.61 -9.11
CA PRO A 23 -123.54 -12.08 -8.39
C PRO A 23 -122.84 -13.11 -7.49
N GLU A 24 -121.52 -13.02 -7.41
CA GLU A 24 -120.77 -13.38 -6.20
C GLU A 24 -120.43 -12.10 -5.43
N ASP A 25 -120.42 -12.24 -4.11
CA ASP A 25 -120.48 -11.21 -3.08
C ASP A 25 -119.47 -10.04 -3.24
N PRO A 26 -119.80 -8.84 -2.72
CA PRO A 26 -118.82 -7.77 -2.61
C PRO A 26 -117.65 -8.20 -1.72
N VAL A 27 -116.45 -8.26 -2.29
CA VAL A 27 -115.19 -8.48 -1.56
C VAL A 27 -115.08 -7.45 -0.44
N ASP A 28 -114.97 -7.93 0.80
CA ASP A 28 -114.73 -7.10 1.98
C ASP A 28 -113.32 -6.50 1.88
N PRO A 29 -113.15 -5.16 1.82
CA PRO A 29 -111.85 -4.52 1.67
C PRO A 29 -110.95 -4.61 2.93
N THR A 30 -111.27 -5.51 3.86
CA THR A 30 -110.44 -5.85 5.02
C THR A 30 -109.91 -7.28 5.01
N ASP A 31 -110.16 -8.04 3.93
CA ASP A 31 -109.52 -9.33 3.69
C ASP A 31 -108.11 -9.12 3.12
N THR A 32 -107.08 -9.64 3.77
CA THR A 32 -105.69 -9.45 3.30
C THR A 32 -104.89 -10.71 3.53
N ALA A 33 -104.23 -11.18 2.47
CA ALA A 33 -103.17 -12.17 2.59
C ALA A 33 -102.04 -11.64 3.48
N SER A 34 -101.25 -12.53 4.08
CA SER A 34 -100.07 -12.18 4.85
C SER A 34 -98.97 -13.21 4.65
N ILE A 35 -97.72 -12.74 4.60
CA ILE A 35 -96.51 -13.57 4.57
C ILE A 35 -95.84 -13.46 5.93
N LEU A 36 -95.52 -14.59 6.55
CA LEU A 36 -94.83 -14.69 7.84
C LEU A 36 -93.51 -15.46 7.66
N GLY A 37 -92.55 -15.19 8.54
CA GLY A 37 -91.25 -15.89 8.57
C GLY A 37 -90.14 -15.28 7.70
N ALA A 38 -90.43 -14.30 6.83
CA ALA A 38 -89.45 -13.62 5.99
C ALA A 38 -88.64 -12.53 6.72
N THR A 39 -88.04 -12.88 7.87
CA THR A 39 -87.08 -12.01 8.57
C THR A 39 -85.66 -12.21 8.04
N ASP A 40 -84.81 -11.20 8.20
CA ASP A 40 -83.40 -11.30 7.83
C ASP A 40 -82.69 -12.40 8.60
N ILE A 41 -81.78 -13.10 7.93
CA ILE A 41 -81.03 -14.22 8.51
C ILE A 41 -79.57 -14.17 8.11
N THR A 42 -78.74 -14.79 8.94
CA THR A 42 -77.33 -15.03 8.66
C THR A 42 -77.10 -16.53 8.53
N ILE A 43 -76.40 -16.94 7.50
CA ILE A 43 -76.08 -18.34 7.21
C ILE A 43 -74.56 -18.52 7.09
N GLU A 44 -74.07 -19.71 7.41
CA GLU A 44 -72.65 -20.02 7.28
C GLU A 44 -72.25 -20.20 5.80
N PHE A 45 -70.99 -19.93 5.49
CA PHE A 45 -70.41 -20.20 4.16
C PHE A 45 -70.66 -21.65 3.74
N GLU A 46 -71.02 -21.86 2.47
CA GLU A 46 -71.34 -23.17 1.86
C GLU A 46 -72.48 -23.95 2.55
N SER A 47 -73.25 -23.33 3.44
CA SER A 47 -74.40 -24.00 4.05
C SER A 47 -75.50 -24.29 3.03
N ASP A 48 -76.21 -25.40 3.22
CA ASP A 48 -77.43 -25.68 2.48
C ASP A 48 -78.49 -24.62 2.83
N PHE A 49 -79.10 -24.03 1.81
CA PHE A 49 -80.05 -22.93 1.98
C PHE A 49 -81.28 -23.10 1.10
N ASP A 50 -82.45 -23.27 1.75
CA ASP A 50 -83.75 -23.28 1.08
C ASP A 50 -84.44 -21.91 1.24
N PRO A 51 -84.73 -21.20 0.13
CA PRO A 51 -85.43 -19.92 0.16
C PRO A 51 -86.83 -19.99 0.81
N LEU A 52 -87.53 -21.13 0.77
CA LEU A 52 -88.90 -21.27 1.29
C LEU A 52 -88.98 -21.84 2.71
N ASP A 53 -87.87 -22.31 3.28
CA ASP A 53 -87.88 -22.88 4.62
C ASP A 53 -88.29 -21.85 5.68
N GLY A 54 -89.23 -22.24 6.55
CA GLY A 54 -89.82 -21.39 7.57
C GLY A 54 -90.74 -20.27 7.08
N ILE A 55 -90.99 -20.15 5.76
CA ILE A 55 -91.88 -19.13 5.19
C ILE A 55 -93.29 -19.68 5.06
N THR A 56 -94.29 -18.95 5.56
CA THR A 56 -95.71 -19.30 5.41
C THR A 56 -96.52 -18.14 4.90
N ALA A 57 -97.62 -18.43 4.22
CA ALA A 57 -98.60 -17.43 3.83
C ALA A 57 -100.01 -17.88 4.18
N THR A 58 -100.80 -16.97 4.74
CA THR A 58 -102.20 -17.23 5.06
C THR A 58 -103.10 -16.14 4.49
N ASP A 59 -104.23 -16.56 3.96
CA ASP A 59 -105.35 -15.74 3.52
C ASP A 59 -106.57 -16.07 4.39
N ARG A 60 -107.42 -15.09 4.68
CA ARG A 60 -108.53 -15.32 5.61
C ARG A 60 -109.68 -16.11 4.96
N VAL A 61 -109.77 -16.14 3.63
CA VAL A 61 -110.75 -16.96 2.88
C VAL A 61 -110.18 -18.34 2.56
N ASP A 62 -108.99 -18.40 1.97
CA ASP A 62 -108.40 -19.65 1.47
C ASP A 62 -107.61 -20.44 2.53
N GLY A 63 -107.35 -19.84 3.68
CA GLY A 63 -106.55 -20.45 4.74
C GLY A 63 -105.06 -20.44 4.40
N ASP A 64 -104.42 -21.61 4.42
CA ASP A 64 -102.99 -21.73 4.11
C ASP A 64 -102.75 -21.67 2.60
N ILE A 65 -102.10 -20.60 2.15
CA ILE A 65 -101.72 -20.36 0.75
C ILE A 65 -100.21 -20.39 0.56
N THR A 66 -99.45 -21.00 1.47
CA THR A 66 -97.98 -21.07 1.44
C THR A 66 -97.42 -21.61 0.12
N SER A 67 -98.10 -22.60 -0.49
CA SER A 67 -97.69 -23.16 -1.78
C SER A 67 -97.81 -22.21 -2.97
N ALA A 68 -98.53 -21.09 -2.81
CA ALA A 68 -98.70 -20.05 -3.83
C ALA A 68 -97.63 -18.94 -3.76
N ILE A 69 -96.71 -19.01 -2.79
CA ILE A 69 -95.61 -18.06 -2.68
C ILE A 69 -94.67 -18.19 -3.88
N THR A 70 -94.38 -17.07 -4.51
CA THR A 70 -93.33 -16.93 -5.52
C THR A 70 -92.13 -16.21 -4.91
N VAL A 71 -90.92 -16.73 -5.14
CA VAL A 71 -89.67 -16.14 -4.64
C VAL A 71 -88.84 -15.65 -5.82
N THR A 72 -88.33 -14.43 -5.74
CA THR A 72 -87.38 -13.87 -6.71
C THR A 72 -86.11 -13.40 -6.00
N GLY A 73 -84.96 -13.62 -6.63
CA GLY A 73 -83.63 -13.46 -6.04
C GLY A 73 -82.95 -14.82 -5.88
N GLU A 74 -81.63 -14.82 -5.78
CA GLU A 74 -80.80 -16.02 -5.62
C GLU A 74 -79.74 -15.71 -4.56
N VAL A 75 -79.45 -16.69 -3.71
CA VAL A 75 -78.39 -16.61 -2.70
C VAL A 75 -77.31 -17.58 -3.10
N ASP A 76 -76.13 -17.07 -3.41
CA ASP A 76 -74.94 -17.91 -3.62
C ASP A 76 -74.24 -18.12 -2.27
N THR A 77 -74.38 -19.30 -1.69
CA THR A 77 -73.77 -19.63 -0.40
C THR A 77 -72.25 -19.82 -0.50
N ASN A 78 -71.68 -19.86 -1.71
CA ASN A 78 -70.24 -19.91 -1.97
C ASN A 78 -69.59 -18.52 -2.08
N THR A 79 -70.38 -17.45 -2.00
CA THR A 79 -69.88 -16.09 -2.11
C THR A 79 -70.34 -15.30 -0.87
N PRO A 80 -69.45 -14.92 0.05
CA PRO A 80 -69.82 -14.11 1.21
C PRO A 80 -70.44 -12.77 0.80
N GLY A 81 -71.48 -12.34 1.51
CA GLY A 81 -72.18 -11.10 1.17
C GLY A 81 -73.65 -11.11 1.60
N THR A 82 -74.34 -10.02 1.29
CA THR A 82 -75.77 -9.86 1.59
C THR A 82 -76.58 -9.98 0.31
N TYR A 83 -77.54 -10.89 0.32
CA TYR A 83 -78.43 -11.20 -0.79
C TYR A 83 -79.86 -10.84 -0.42
N THR A 84 -80.62 -10.26 -1.35
CA THR A 84 -82.02 -9.90 -1.12
C THR A 84 -82.93 -10.91 -1.82
N LEU A 85 -83.81 -11.55 -1.05
CA LEU A 85 -84.91 -12.36 -1.59
C LEU A 85 -86.24 -11.60 -1.44
N THR A 86 -87.09 -11.72 -2.44
CA THR A 86 -88.44 -11.12 -2.45
C THR A 86 -89.48 -12.22 -2.55
N TYR A 87 -90.38 -12.28 -1.57
CA TYR A 87 -91.48 -13.21 -1.46
C TYR A 87 -92.77 -12.51 -1.86
N LYS A 88 -93.56 -13.15 -2.70
CA LYS A 88 -94.79 -12.57 -3.24
C LYS A 88 -95.90 -13.61 -3.28
N VAL A 89 -97.07 -13.25 -2.76
CA VAL A 89 -98.29 -14.07 -2.82
C VAL A 89 -99.49 -13.19 -3.18
N THR A 90 -100.47 -13.74 -3.90
CA THR A 90 -101.72 -13.05 -4.26
C THR A 90 -102.85 -13.63 -3.43
N GLY A 91 -103.60 -12.79 -2.72
CA GLY A 91 -104.75 -13.19 -1.91
C GLY A 91 -106.01 -13.45 -2.74
N SER A 92 -107.06 -13.94 -2.08
CA SER A 92 -108.37 -14.23 -2.68
C SER A 92 -109.08 -12.95 -3.19
N ASP A 93 -108.71 -11.80 -2.63
CA ASP A 93 -109.15 -10.45 -3.02
C ASP A 93 -108.42 -9.90 -4.28
N GLY A 94 -107.44 -10.65 -4.80
CA GLY A 94 -106.61 -10.25 -5.93
C GLY A 94 -105.48 -9.28 -5.59
N ASN A 95 -105.29 -8.91 -4.32
CA ASN A 95 -104.19 -8.05 -3.90
C ASN A 95 -102.90 -8.85 -3.69
N GLU A 96 -101.77 -8.26 -4.07
CA GLU A 96 -100.45 -8.88 -3.92
C GLU A 96 -99.77 -8.38 -2.64
N VAL A 97 -99.25 -9.32 -1.85
CA VAL A 97 -98.43 -9.03 -0.68
C VAL A 97 -96.99 -9.40 -0.99
N THR A 98 -96.09 -8.46 -0.74
CA THR A 98 -94.66 -8.62 -0.98
C THR A 98 -93.89 -8.36 0.30
N VAL A 99 -92.97 -9.26 0.65
CA VAL A 99 -92.03 -9.11 1.77
C VAL A 99 -90.63 -9.45 1.28
N THR A 100 -89.63 -8.68 1.70
CA THR A 100 -88.22 -8.94 1.39
C THR A 100 -87.50 -9.46 2.61
N ARG A 101 -86.51 -10.34 2.41
CA ARG A 101 -85.53 -10.70 3.44
C ARG A 101 -84.11 -10.50 2.93
N GLU A 102 -83.22 -10.03 3.79
CA GLU A 102 -81.78 -10.05 3.58
C GLU A 102 -81.18 -11.35 4.15
N VAL A 103 -80.36 -11.99 3.35
CA VAL A 103 -79.63 -13.21 3.71
C VAL A 103 -78.16 -12.87 3.69
N THR A 104 -77.53 -12.86 4.85
CA THR A 104 -76.08 -12.61 4.95
C THR A 104 -75.35 -13.93 5.02
N VAL A 105 -74.49 -14.21 4.03
CA VAL A 105 -73.56 -15.34 4.04
C VAL A 105 -72.30 -14.91 4.78
N ASN A 106 -71.97 -15.61 5.87
CA ASN A 106 -70.75 -15.35 6.64
C ASN A 106 -69.48 -15.53 5.79
N PRO A 107 -68.38 -14.83 6.10
CA PRO A 107 -67.10 -15.08 5.47
C PRO A 107 -66.62 -16.52 5.68
N ASP A 108 -65.89 -17.08 4.71
CA ASP A 108 -65.30 -18.41 4.84
C ASP A 108 -64.30 -18.43 6.02
N PRO A 109 -64.55 -19.20 7.10
CA PRO A 109 -63.64 -19.26 8.24
C PRO A 109 -62.26 -19.84 7.89
N ASN A 110 -62.13 -20.48 6.73
CA ASN A 110 -60.88 -21.05 6.21
C ASN A 110 -60.21 -20.16 5.16
N ALA A 111 -60.74 -18.97 4.87
CA ALA A 111 -60.10 -18.11 3.89
C ALA A 111 -58.69 -17.72 4.36
N THR A 112 -57.72 -17.91 3.48
CA THR A 112 -56.31 -17.62 3.78
C THR A 112 -55.60 -17.03 2.58
N ALA A 113 -54.73 -16.05 2.84
CA ALA A 113 -53.75 -15.59 1.87
C ALA A 113 -52.39 -16.26 2.09
N SER A 114 -51.63 -16.44 1.01
CA SER A 114 -50.27 -16.97 1.05
C SER A 114 -49.36 -16.28 0.03
N PHE A 115 -48.06 -16.29 0.30
CA PHE A 115 -47.03 -15.75 -0.57
C PHE A 115 -46.26 -16.85 -1.29
N ALA A 116 -45.82 -16.56 -2.51
CA ALA A 116 -44.77 -17.30 -3.21
C ALA A 116 -43.61 -16.36 -3.58
N GLY A 117 -42.41 -16.90 -3.78
CA GLY A 117 -41.24 -16.12 -4.22
C GLY A 117 -40.52 -15.30 -3.15
N VAL A 118 -40.90 -15.44 -1.87
CA VAL A 118 -40.32 -14.71 -0.73
C VAL A 118 -39.11 -15.38 -0.08
N ALA A 119 -38.45 -16.30 -0.78
CA ALA A 119 -37.26 -16.98 -0.27
C ALA A 119 -36.06 -16.03 -0.14
N ASN A 120 -35.22 -16.27 0.87
CA ASN A 120 -33.97 -15.53 1.08
C ASN A 120 -33.09 -15.57 -0.18
N LYS A 121 -32.36 -14.49 -0.42
CA LYS A 121 -31.52 -14.34 -1.61
C LYS A 121 -30.18 -13.71 -1.25
N THR A 122 -29.13 -14.16 -1.91
CA THR A 122 -27.82 -13.49 -1.91
C THR A 122 -27.66 -12.74 -3.23
N ILE A 123 -27.15 -11.52 -3.17
CA ILE A 123 -26.91 -10.66 -4.34
C ILE A 123 -25.50 -10.05 -4.26
N ALA A 124 -24.90 -9.82 -5.42
CA ALA A 124 -23.59 -9.19 -5.51
C ALA A 124 -23.65 -7.71 -5.09
N PHE A 125 -22.53 -7.20 -4.55
CA PHE A 125 -22.31 -5.79 -4.26
C PHE A 125 -22.63 -4.92 -5.48
N GLY A 126 -23.32 -3.80 -5.27
CA GLY A 126 -23.70 -2.83 -6.30
C GLY A 126 -24.77 -3.28 -7.31
N SER A 127 -25.30 -4.50 -7.19
CA SER A 127 -26.29 -5.01 -8.15
C SER A 127 -27.64 -4.28 -8.08
N VAL A 128 -28.37 -4.26 -9.20
CA VAL A 128 -29.75 -3.76 -9.24
C VAL A 128 -30.67 -4.78 -8.59
N PHE A 129 -31.46 -4.35 -7.61
CA PHE A 129 -32.37 -5.22 -6.86
C PHE A 129 -33.79 -4.65 -6.82
N ASN A 130 -34.77 -5.42 -7.32
CA ASN A 130 -36.19 -5.10 -7.24
C ASN A 130 -36.89 -5.96 -6.17
N PRO A 131 -37.42 -5.38 -5.08
CA PRO A 131 -38.08 -6.12 -4.00
C PRO A 131 -39.28 -6.97 -4.42
N LEU A 132 -40.00 -6.58 -5.47
CA LEU A 132 -41.24 -7.27 -5.93
C LEU A 132 -40.99 -8.28 -7.05
N GLU A 133 -39.76 -8.39 -7.57
CA GLU A 133 -39.47 -9.31 -8.66
C GLU A 133 -39.67 -10.77 -8.22
N GLY A 134 -40.60 -11.45 -8.90
CA GLY A 134 -40.92 -12.86 -8.67
C GLY A 134 -41.74 -13.14 -7.41
N VAL A 135 -42.22 -12.11 -6.69
CA VAL A 135 -43.06 -12.26 -5.50
C VAL A 135 -44.54 -12.21 -5.91
N THR A 136 -45.31 -13.22 -5.50
CA THR A 136 -46.76 -13.29 -5.76
C THR A 136 -47.52 -13.55 -4.48
N ALA A 137 -48.80 -13.19 -4.45
CA ALA A 137 -49.71 -13.49 -3.34
C ALA A 137 -51.06 -13.97 -3.86
N THR A 138 -51.61 -15.01 -3.23
CA THR A 138 -52.90 -15.59 -3.59
C THR A 138 -53.78 -15.75 -2.36
N ASP A 139 -55.06 -15.46 -2.51
CA ASP A 139 -56.12 -15.63 -1.53
C ASP A 139 -57.10 -16.71 -2.01
N THR A 140 -57.63 -17.54 -1.11
CA THR A 140 -58.51 -18.66 -1.47
C THR A 140 -59.86 -18.24 -2.04
N VAL A 141 -60.33 -17.01 -1.73
CA VAL A 141 -61.61 -16.47 -2.19
C VAL A 141 -61.41 -15.52 -3.38
N ASN A 142 -60.41 -14.63 -3.33
CA ASN A 142 -60.17 -13.63 -4.37
C ASN A 142 -59.21 -14.07 -5.48
N GLY A 143 -58.51 -15.20 -5.33
CA GLY A 143 -57.52 -15.67 -6.30
C GLY A 143 -56.22 -14.86 -6.21
N ASP A 144 -55.71 -14.37 -7.35
CA ASP A 144 -54.45 -13.61 -7.39
C ASP A 144 -54.64 -12.19 -6.82
N ILE A 145 -53.94 -11.90 -5.72
CA ILE A 145 -53.93 -10.60 -5.04
C ILE A 145 -52.55 -9.94 -5.07
N THR A 146 -51.66 -10.38 -5.97
CA THR A 146 -50.26 -9.92 -6.07
C THR A 146 -50.12 -8.40 -6.17
N SER A 147 -51.06 -7.71 -6.84
CA SER A 147 -51.05 -6.25 -6.97
C SER A 147 -51.31 -5.50 -5.65
N THR A 148 -51.74 -6.20 -4.60
CA THR A 148 -52.04 -5.63 -3.28
C THR A 148 -50.87 -5.72 -2.31
N ILE A 149 -49.77 -6.38 -2.72
CA ILE A 149 -48.57 -6.55 -1.88
C ILE A 149 -47.99 -5.18 -1.54
N THR A 150 -47.82 -4.94 -0.24
CA THR A 150 -47.04 -3.81 0.28
C THR A 150 -45.71 -4.31 0.84
N VAL A 151 -44.62 -3.59 0.59
CA VAL A 151 -43.27 -3.97 1.04
C VAL A 151 -42.75 -2.91 2.00
N THR A 152 -42.22 -3.35 3.14
CA THR A 152 -41.52 -2.50 4.10
C THR A 152 -40.09 -3.01 4.30
N GLY A 153 -39.18 -2.09 4.60
CA GLY A 153 -37.73 -2.32 4.55
C GLY A 153 -37.10 -1.78 3.27
N ALA A 154 -35.78 -1.66 3.26
CA ALA A 154 -34.99 -1.25 2.11
C ALA A 154 -33.70 -2.07 2.06
N VAL A 155 -33.20 -2.33 0.86
CA VAL A 155 -31.91 -2.98 0.62
C VAL A 155 -30.99 -1.93 0.03
N ASP A 156 -29.89 -1.64 0.71
CA ASP A 156 -28.81 -0.83 0.16
C ASP A 156 -27.77 -1.77 -0.45
N THR A 157 -27.72 -1.86 -1.78
CA THR A 157 -26.78 -2.75 -2.46
C THR A 157 -25.36 -2.18 -2.49
N SER A 158 -25.14 -0.94 -2.03
CA SER A 158 -23.80 -0.33 -1.92
C SER A 158 -23.13 -0.54 -0.56
N THR A 159 -23.78 -1.27 0.34
CA THR A 159 -23.24 -1.61 1.65
C THR A 159 -23.37 -3.13 1.87
N PRO A 160 -22.29 -3.88 2.11
CA PRO A 160 -22.37 -5.31 2.43
C PRO A 160 -23.16 -5.53 3.73
N GLY A 161 -23.97 -6.59 3.78
CA GLY A 161 -24.77 -6.88 4.96
C GLY A 161 -26.04 -7.67 4.69
N THR A 162 -26.80 -7.92 5.76
CA THR A 162 -28.10 -8.61 5.67
C THR A 162 -29.25 -7.64 5.89
N TYR A 163 -30.11 -7.52 4.89
CA TYR A 163 -31.28 -6.64 4.88
C TYR A 163 -32.54 -7.49 4.99
N THR A 164 -33.54 -7.01 5.75
CA THR A 164 -34.82 -7.71 5.90
C THR A 164 -35.93 -6.93 5.22
N LEU A 165 -36.68 -7.60 4.34
CA LEU A 165 -37.89 -7.09 3.73
C LEU A 165 -39.11 -7.81 4.33
N THR A 166 -40.19 -7.06 4.54
CA THR A 166 -41.47 -7.60 4.99
C THR A 166 -42.54 -7.28 3.96
N TYR A 167 -43.15 -8.34 3.41
CA TYR A 167 -44.26 -8.31 2.47
C TYR A 167 -45.56 -8.46 3.24
N THR A 168 -46.56 -7.62 2.96
CA THR A 168 -47.87 -7.63 3.64
C THR A 168 -48.99 -7.60 2.61
N VAL A 169 -49.99 -8.47 2.79
CA VAL A 169 -51.30 -8.45 2.08
C VAL A 169 -52.43 -8.59 3.10
N VAL A 170 -53.64 -8.22 2.70
CA VAL A 170 -54.86 -8.42 3.49
C VAL A 170 -55.72 -9.46 2.77
N ASP A 171 -56.11 -10.52 3.46
CA ASP A 171 -56.97 -11.58 2.91
C ASP A 171 -58.44 -11.13 2.79
N SER A 172 -59.29 -11.98 2.19
CA SER A 172 -60.71 -11.68 1.98
C SER A 172 -61.51 -11.45 3.28
N ASN A 173 -60.97 -11.90 4.42
CA ASN A 173 -61.56 -11.73 5.75
C ASN A 173 -61.04 -10.48 6.48
N GLY A 174 -60.20 -9.68 5.83
CA GLY A 174 -59.63 -8.46 6.42
C GLY A 174 -58.44 -8.72 7.35
N LYS A 175 -57.84 -9.91 7.32
CA LYS A 175 -56.67 -10.25 8.15
C LYS A 175 -55.37 -10.04 7.39
N GLU A 176 -54.40 -9.42 8.07
CA GLU A 176 -53.05 -9.23 7.53
C GLU A 176 -52.26 -10.55 7.50
N VAL A 177 -51.67 -10.87 6.35
CA VAL A 177 -50.70 -11.94 6.18
C VAL A 177 -49.35 -11.32 5.85
N LYS A 178 -48.30 -11.76 6.56
CA LYS A 178 -46.93 -11.25 6.41
C LYS A 178 -45.96 -12.35 6.05
N ALA A 179 -45.03 -12.05 5.16
CA ALA A 179 -43.87 -12.87 4.88
C ALA A 179 -42.59 -12.02 4.94
N THR A 180 -41.51 -12.59 5.45
CA THR A 180 -40.21 -11.93 5.52
C THR A 180 -39.21 -12.60 4.59
N ARG A 181 -38.30 -11.78 4.06
CA ARG A 181 -37.20 -12.22 3.20
C ARG A 181 -35.92 -11.52 3.64
N GLN A 182 -34.85 -12.30 3.80
CA GLN A 182 -33.51 -11.76 4.00
C GLN A 182 -32.77 -11.67 2.66
N ILE A 183 -32.17 -10.51 2.42
CA ILE A 183 -31.28 -10.23 1.30
C ILE A 183 -29.88 -10.05 1.85
N VAL A 184 -28.96 -10.93 1.48
CA VAL A 184 -27.54 -10.82 1.82
C VAL A 184 -26.83 -10.13 0.65
N VAL A 185 -26.27 -8.96 0.89
CA VAL A 185 -25.38 -8.26 -0.04
C VAL A 185 -23.95 -8.74 0.27
N GLU A 186 -23.32 -9.37 -0.71
CA GLU A 186 -21.94 -9.86 -0.60
C GLU A 186 -20.94 -8.70 -0.43
N GLU A 187 -19.73 -9.01 0.02
CA GLU A 187 -18.64 -8.03 0.09
C GLU A 187 -18.17 -7.59 -1.30
N ASP A 188 -17.60 -6.38 -1.38
CA ASP A 188 -16.98 -5.88 -2.60
C ASP A 188 -15.64 -6.59 -2.82
N ASN A 189 -15.64 -7.60 -3.69
CA ASN A 189 -14.44 -8.34 -4.08
C ASN A 189 -13.71 -7.70 -5.29
N GLN A 190 -13.98 -6.44 -5.63
CA GLN A 190 -13.11 -5.71 -6.55
C GLN A 190 -11.79 -5.43 -5.83
N VAL A 191 -10.79 -6.29 -6.05
CA VAL A 191 -9.40 -5.97 -5.68
C VAL A 191 -9.07 -4.67 -6.39
N ALA A 192 -8.82 -3.61 -5.62
CA ALA A 192 -8.41 -2.33 -6.19
C ALA A 192 -7.23 -2.56 -7.15
N ASP A 193 -7.16 -1.82 -8.25
CA ASP A 193 -6.01 -1.94 -9.14
C ASP A 193 -4.72 -1.81 -8.31
N PRO A 194 -3.72 -2.67 -8.55
CA PRO A 194 -2.54 -2.71 -7.72
C PRO A 194 -1.80 -1.37 -7.80
N THR A 195 -1.32 -0.91 -6.66
CA THR A 195 -0.58 0.36 -6.59
C THR A 195 0.81 0.17 -7.18
N GLU A 196 1.19 0.99 -8.14
CA GLU A 196 2.55 0.98 -8.69
C GLU A 196 3.55 1.60 -7.69
N ILE A 197 4.68 0.92 -7.50
CA ILE A 197 5.83 1.34 -6.69
C ILE A 197 7.07 1.34 -7.59
N VAL A 198 7.62 2.51 -7.82
CA VAL A 198 8.79 2.72 -8.68
C VAL A 198 10.04 2.92 -7.81
N ILE A 199 11.04 2.08 -8.02
CA ILE A 199 12.35 2.12 -7.37
C ILE A 199 13.39 2.55 -8.41
N MET A 200 13.97 3.73 -8.25
CA MET A 200 15.00 4.23 -9.15
C MET A 200 16.39 3.82 -8.67
N HIS A 201 17.16 3.17 -9.55
CA HIS A 201 18.50 2.65 -9.25
C HIS A 201 19.54 3.08 -10.29
N GLY A 202 20.81 3.18 -9.87
CA GLY A 202 21.92 3.49 -10.79
C GLY A 202 22.21 2.36 -11.78
N ALA A 203 21.96 1.13 -11.34
CA ALA A 203 22.13 -0.09 -12.12
C ALA A 203 20.96 -1.06 -11.83
N PRO A 204 19.81 -0.95 -12.52
CA PRO A 204 18.67 -1.82 -12.24
C PRO A 204 18.98 -3.31 -12.38
N TYR A 205 19.91 -3.70 -13.26
CA TYR A 205 20.34 -5.09 -13.43
C TYR A 205 20.99 -5.70 -12.17
N GLU A 206 21.38 -4.91 -11.17
CA GLU A 206 21.91 -5.42 -9.90
C GLU A 206 20.80 -5.74 -8.89
N VAL A 207 19.62 -5.12 -9.03
CA VAL A 207 18.56 -5.13 -8.01
C VAL A 207 17.22 -5.66 -8.49
N ASP A 208 16.94 -5.61 -9.80
CA ASP A 208 15.73 -6.15 -10.42
C ASP A 208 15.94 -7.63 -10.74
N PRO A 209 15.33 -8.55 -9.98
CA PRO A 209 15.57 -9.99 -10.16
C PRO A 209 14.93 -10.53 -11.44
N PHE A 210 14.12 -9.73 -12.15
CA PHE A 210 13.52 -10.06 -13.44
C PHE A 210 14.29 -9.47 -14.63
N HIS A 211 15.31 -8.65 -14.38
CA HIS A 211 16.14 -8.09 -15.44
C HIS A 211 16.85 -9.21 -16.24
N PRO A 212 16.90 -9.15 -17.59
CA PRO A 212 17.53 -10.20 -18.40
C PRO A 212 19.01 -10.43 -18.08
N ASP A 213 19.72 -9.36 -17.75
CA ASP A 213 21.15 -9.35 -17.39
C ASP A 213 21.37 -9.27 -15.87
N PHE A 214 20.47 -9.84 -15.05
CA PHE A 214 20.58 -9.75 -13.59
C PHE A 214 21.94 -10.25 -13.09
N SER A 215 22.67 -9.40 -12.37
CA SER A 215 24.01 -9.69 -11.84
C SER A 215 24.04 -9.87 -10.32
N GLY A 216 22.92 -9.67 -9.63
CA GLY A 216 22.82 -9.89 -8.20
C GLY A 216 22.81 -11.36 -7.81
N THR A 217 22.83 -11.63 -6.51
CA THR A 217 22.74 -12.99 -5.95
C THR A 217 21.29 -13.41 -5.72
N GLU A 218 21.05 -14.71 -5.57
CA GLU A 218 19.77 -15.27 -5.09
C GLU A 218 18.55 -14.94 -5.98
N GLN A 219 18.75 -14.85 -7.30
CA GLN A 219 17.72 -14.40 -8.26
C GLN A 219 16.35 -15.07 -8.06
N GLN A 220 16.31 -16.40 -7.97
CA GLN A 220 15.04 -17.13 -7.81
C GLN A 220 14.32 -16.81 -6.50
N ALA A 221 15.06 -16.67 -5.40
CA ALA A 221 14.49 -16.32 -4.10
C ALA A 221 13.94 -14.88 -4.12
N ARG A 222 14.68 -13.94 -4.73
CA ARG A 222 14.22 -12.55 -4.90
C ARG A 222 12.97 -12.44 -5.80
N GLN A 223 12.91 -13.20 -6.90
CA GLN A 223 11.71 -13.26 -7.74
C GLN A 223 10.51 -13.83 -6.99
N ALA A 224 10.71 -14.89 -6.19
CA ALA A 224 9.65 -15.46 -5.36
C ALA A 224 9.18 -14.45 -4.31
N ARG A 225 10.13 -13.75 -3.67
CA ARG A 225 9.83 -12.74 -2.65
C ARG A 225 9.07 -11.55 -3.23
N GLN A 226 9.50 -10.99 -4.35
CA GLN A 226 8.80 -9.88 -5.00
C GLN A 226 7.36 -10.25 -5.36
N ARG A 227 7.12 -11.43 -5.96
CA ARG A 227 5.75 -11.87 -6.27
C ARG A 227 4.87 -11.99 -5.03
N ALA A 228 5.41 -12.51 -3.94
CA ALA A 228 4.67 -12.60 -2.68
C ALA A 228 4.32 -11.21 -2.14
N VAL A 229 5.26 -10.27 -2.15
CA VAL A 229 5.03 -8.88 -1.72
C VAL A 229 3.99 -8.17 -2.60
N GLU A 230 4.06 -8.35 -3.93
CA GLU A 230 3.10 -7.80 -4.88
C GLU A 230 1.67 -8.32 -4.64
N GLU A 231 1.53 -9.61 -4.31
CA GLU A 231 0.25 -10.23 -3.97
C GLU A 231 -0.26 -9.79 -2.59
N GLU A 232 0.60 -9.82 -1.56
CA GLU A 232 0.25 -9.51 -0.17
C GLU A 232 -0.14 -8.04 0.04
N LEU A 233 0.55 -7.12 -0.63
CA LEU A 233 0.34 -5.67 -0.49
C LEU A 233 -0.47 -5.07 -1.64
N ASN A 234 -0.90 -5.88 -2.61
CA ASN A 234 -1.62 -5.43 -3.81
C ASN A 234 -0.88 -4.30 -4.54
N VAL A 235 0.39 -4.54 -4.89
CA VAL A 235 1.27 -3.60 -5.57
C VAL A 235 1.91 -4.19 -6.82
N ILE A 236 2.48 -3.34 -7.67
CA ILE A 236 3.41 -3.74 -8.74
C ILE A 236 4.72 -3.00 -8.51
N VAL A 237 5.83 -3.74 -8.40
CA VAL A 237 7.16 -3.14 -8.20
C VAL A 237 7.85 -2.99 -9.55
N LYS A 238 8.35 -1.78 -9.82
CA LYS A 238 9.12 -1.48 -11.03
C LYS A 238 10.46 -0.88 -10.68
N TYR A 239 11.50 -1.38 -11.33
CA TYR A 239 12.84 -0.81 -11.24
C TYR A 239 13.10 0.08 -12.46
N GLN A 240 13.60 1.28 -12.20
CA GLN A 240 13.88 2.25 -13.26
C GLN A 240 15.32 2.77 -13.16
N ALA A 241 15.99 2.89 -14.30
CA ALA A 241 17.29 3.55 -14.35
C ALA A 241 17.12 5.07 -14.23
N TYR A 242 18.09 5.74 -13.60
CA TYR A 242 18.21 7.19 -13.72
C TYR A 242 18.42 7.62 -15.19
N PRO A 243 17.89 8.78 -15.61
CA PRO A 243 18.16 9.32 -16.93
C PRO A 243 19.67 9.48 -17.18
N ALA A 244 20.14 9.26 -18.41
CA ALA A 244 21.57 9.37 -18.74
C ALA A 244 22.16 10.75 -18.41
N SER A 245 21.37 11.82 -18.49
CA SER A 245 21.77 13.20 -18.12
C SER A 245 21.88 13.43 -16.61
N ALA A 246 21.39 12.49 -15.80
CA ALA A 246 21.30 12.54 -14.34
C ALA A 246 21.79 11.21 -13.72
N ALA A 247 22.73 10.56 -14.41
CA ALA A 247 23.16 9.20 -14.08
C ALA A 247 23.91 9.12 -12.75
N TRP A 248 24.53 10.20 -12.24
CA TRP A 248 25.32 10.20 -11.01
C TRP A 248 25.59 11.63 -10.49
N GLY A 249 25.92 11.74 -9.20
CA GLY A 249 26.50 12.94 -8.59
C GLY A 249 25.55 14.13 -8.57
N PRO A 250 26.07 15.38 -8.60
CA PRO A 250 25.25 16.59 -8.48
C PRO A 250 24.12 16.70 -9.52
N SER A 251 24.33 16.15 -10.72
CA SER A 251 23.31 16.12 -11.78
C SER A 251 22.09 15.28 -11.40
N ARG A 252 22.32 14.14 -10.71
CA ARG A 252 21.25 13.27 -10.19
C ARG A 252 20.45 13.98 -9.10
N VAL A 253 21.14 14.55 -8.12
CA VAL A 253 20.53 15.27 -6.99
C VAL A 253 19.68 16.44 -7.49
N THR A 254 20.20 17.23 -8.43
CA THR A 254 19.47 18.34 -9.03
C THR A 254 18.22 17.86 -9.78
N ALA A 255 18.30 16.75 -10.50
CA ALA A 255 17.14 16.20 -11.21
C ALA A 255 16.04 15.72 -10.26
N ILE A 256 16.41 15.05 -9.15
CA ILE A 256 15.47 14.62 -8.11
C ILE A 256 14.77 15.83 -7.49
N ILE A 257 15.52 16.86 -7.07
CA ILE A 257 14.96 18.08 -6.46
C ILE A 257 14.01 18.79 -7.43
N ASN A 258 14.43 18.99 -8.69
CA ASN A 258 13.60 19.69 -9.67
C ASN A 258 12.29 18.96 -9.97
N ALA A 259 12.32 17.62 -10.00
CA ALA A 259 11.13 16.79 -10.21
C ALA A 259 10.15 16.93 -9.03
N SER A 260 10.65 16.84 -7.79
CA SER A 260 9.83 17.04 -6.59
C SER A 260 9.24 18.46 -6.51
N VAL A 261 10.03 19.50 -6.82
CA VAL A 261 9.53 20.90 -6.87
C VAL A 261 8.46 21.08 -7.94
N ALA A 262 8.52 20.34 -9.05
CA ALA A 262 7.50 20.35 -10.09
C ALA A 262 6.22 19.59 -9.71
N GLY A 263 6.21 18.87 -8.57
CA GLY A 263 5.10 18.01 -8.15
C GLY A 263 4.99 16.71 -8.94
N ASP A 264 6.09 16.29 -9.59
CA ASP A 264 6.17 15.08 -10.41
C ASP A 264 7.47 14.33 -10.07
N PRO A 265 7.57 13.68 -8.89
CA PRO A 265 8.76 12.94 -8.48
C PRO A 265 9.16 11.87 -9.51
N LEU A 266 10.47 11.63 -9.66
CA LEU A 266 10.97 10.68 -10.67
C LEU A 266 10.62 9.22 -10.36
N ALA A 267 10.36 8.90 -9.08
CA ALA A 267 10.04 7.57 -8.56
C ALA A 267 9.51 7.71 -7.12
N ASP A 268 8.99 6.61 -6.54
CA ASP A 268 8.61 6.56 -5.12
C ASP A 268 9.83 6.36 -4.21
N ILE A 269 10.85 5.63 -4.69
CA ILE A 269 12.12 5.37 -3.98
C ILE A 269 13.31 5.77 -4.84
N TYR A 270 14.29 6.42 -4.23
CA TYR A 270 15.56 6.77 -4.85
C TYR A 270 16.72 5.99 -4.22
N TRP A 271 17.58 5.41 -5.07
CA TRP A 271 18.89 4.95 -4.65
C TRP A 271 19.94 6.06 -4.85
N THR A 272 20.53 6.51 -3.75
CA THR A 272 21.50 7.60 -3.72
C THR A 272 22.69 7.25 -2.82
N THR A 273 23.41 8.26 -2.33
CA THR A 273 24.47 8.07 -1.33
C THR A 273 24.23 9.01 -0.14
N SER A 274 24.66 8.60 1.05
CA SER A 274 24.49 9.34 2.31
C SER A 274 24.94 10.80 2.21
N ASP A 275 26.00 11.07 1.45
CA ASP A 275 26.56 12.41 1.24
C ASP A 275 25.56 13.42 0.60
N TRP A 276 24.48 12.94 -0.02
CA TRP A 276 23.48 13.79 -0.69
C TRP A 276 22.21 14.00 0.14
N ILE A 277 22.08 13.36 1.30
CA ILE A 277 20.86 13.42 2.12
C ILE A 277 20.50 14.85 2.47
N GLN A 278 21.47 15.64 2.96
CA GLN A 278 21.26 17.06 3.28
C GLN A 278 20.63 17.81 2.10
N GLN A 279 21.23 17.74 0.91
CA GLN A 279 20.76 18.50 -0.25
C GLN A 279 19.36 18.06 -0.71
N LEU A 280 19.07 16.75 -0.64
CA LEU A 280 17.77 16.20 -1.00
C LEU A 280 16.68 16.60 0.02
N ALA A 281 17.01 16.58 1.32
CA ALA A 281 16.11 16.98 2.40
C ALA A 281 15.82 18.49 2.35
N ASP A 282 16.86 19.33 2.25
CA ASP A 282 16.72 20.80 2.11
C ASP A 282 15.95 21.18 0.84
N GLY A 283 16.10 20.38 -0.23
CA GLY A 283 15.35 20.50 -1.47
C GLY A 283 13.91 20.01 -1.41
N ASN A 284 13.42 19.57 -0.24
CA ASN A 284 12.12 18.93 -0.05
C ASN A 284 11.86 17.79 -1.04
N ALA A 285 12.89 17.04 -1.42
CA ALA A 285 12.78 15.99 -2.43
C ALA A 285 12.55 14.60 -1.84
N ILE A 286 12.87 14.44 -0.56
CA ILE A 286 12.73 13.21 0.22
C ILE A 286 12.06 13.49 1.57
N VAL A 287 11.46 12.47 2.17
CA VAL A 287 10.76 12.57 3.47
C VAL A 287 11.49 11.80 4.56
N PRO A 288 11.40 12.24 5.83
CA PRO A 288 11.89 11.46 6.95
C PRO A 288 11.08 10.17 7.11
N VAL A 289 11.75 9.08 7.48
CA VAL A 289 11.18 7.73 7.59
C VAL A 289 11.13 7.21 9.03
N ASP A 290 11.41 8.06 10.04
CA ASP A 290 11.46 7.67 11.45
C ASP A 290 10.21 6.90 11.89
N GLN A 291 9.04 7.38 11.46
CA GLN A 291 7.74 6.80 11.82
C GLN A 291 7.55 5.40 11.23
N TYR A 292 8.07 5.14 10.03
CA TYR A 292 7.97 3.84 9.35
C TYR A 292 9.05 2.86 9.82
N MET A 293 10.21 3.37 10.22
CA MET A 293 11.25 2.53 10.84
C MET A 293 10.75 1.86 12.11
N SER A 294 9.96 2.56 12.92
CA SER A 294 9.42 2.01 14.16
C SER A 294 8.42 0.87 13.97
N THR A 295 7.74 0.82 12.82
CA THR A 295 6.68 -0.15 12.52
C THR A 295 7.17 -1.30 11.63
N HIS A 296 7.96 -0.99 10.59
CA HIS A 296 8.38 -1.97 9.57
C HIS A 296 9.90 -2.20 9.57
N GLY A 297 10.69 -1.23 10.01
CA GLY A 297 12.15 -1.21 9.84
C GLY A 297 12.97 -1.94 10.91
N ALA A 298 12.38 -2.88 11.65
CA ALA A 298 13.04 -3.53 12.80
C ALA A 298 14.33 -4.32 12.44
N ASN A 299 14.51 -4.66 11.16
CA ASN A 299 15.69 -5.39 10.67
C ASN A 299 16.80 -4.47 10.13
N ILE A 300 16.55 -3.16 10.02
CA ILE A 300 17.56 -2.21 9.51
C ILE A 300 18.62 -2.01 10.60
N HIS A 301 19.89 -2.19 10.22
CA HIS A 301 21.02 -2.05 11.13
C HIS A 301 21.20 -0.60 11.63
N GLU A 302 21.70 -0.42 12.86
CA GLU A 302 21.86 0.90 13.48
C GLU A 302 22.82 1.81 12.71
N ASP A 303 23.86 1.26 12.08
CA ASP A 303 24.76 2.02 11.21
C ASP A 303 24.02 2.75 10.08
N PHE A 304 22.97 2.12 9.51
CA PHE A 304 22.17 2.75 8.46
C PHE A 304 21.29 3.89 8.99
N ILE A 305 20.90 3.81 10.26
CA ILE A 305 20.22 4.91 10.96
C ILE A 305 21.20 6.07 11.11
N GLU A 306 22.45 5.81 11.54
CA GLU A 306 23.46 6.86 11.72
C GLU A 306 23.81 7.57 10.41
N VAL A 307 24.19 6.82 9.36
CA VAL A 307 24.58 7.42 8.07
C VAL A 307 23.39 7.97 7.27
N GLY A 308 22.19 7.49 7.58
CA GLY A 308 20.94 7.94 6.98
C GLY A 308 20.36 9.19 7.63
N SER A 309 20.96 9.70 8.71
CA SER A 309 20.40 10.77 9.52
C SER A 309 20.85 12.18 9.11
N TYR A 310 19.91 13.12 9.15
CA TYR A 310 20.13 14.55 8.99
C TYR A 310 19.13 15.32 9.87
N MET A 311 19.58 16.37 10.59
CA MET A 311 18.75 17.16 11.51
C MET A 311 17.87 16.33 12.48
N ASN A 312 18.43 15.28 13.09
CA ASN A 312 17.74 14.35 14.01
C ASN A 312 16.59 13.53 13.39
N HIS A 313 16.56 13.42 12.05
CA HIS A 313 15.61 12.60 11.32
C HIS A 313 16.34 11.61 10.42
N VAL A 314 15.79 10.41 10.29
CA VAL A 314 16.31 9.41 9.36
C VAL A 314 15.68 9.61 7.98
N TYR A 315 16.50 9.76 6.96
CA TYR A 315 16.08 9.90 5.56
C TYR A 315 16.61 8.78 4.66
N GLY A 316 17.73 8.17 5.05
CA GLY A 316 18.40 7.09 4.34
C GLY A 316 18.27 5.75 5.06
N PHE A 317 18.15 4.67 4.31
CA PHE A 317 18.10 3.31 4.85
C PHE A 317 18.69 2.28 3.87
N GLY A 318 19.01 1.08 4.37
CA GLY A 318 19.63 -0.01 3.61
C GLY A 318 19.47 -1.36 4.30
N ALA A 319 19.76 -2.44 3.58
CA ALA A 319 19.47 -3.82 4.00
C ALA A 319 20.70 -4.64 4.43
N ASN A 320 21.88 -4.00 4.49
CA ASN A 320 23.16 -4.65 4.82
C ASN A 320 23.73 -4.06 6.11
N ASN A 321 24.94 -4.48 6.48
CA ASN A 321 25.77 -3.79 7.46
C ASN A 321 26.81 -2.94 6.74
N LEU A 322 27.28 -1.89 7.40
CA LEU A 322 28.44 -1.15 6.91
C LEU A 322 29.70 -1.92 7.27
N THR A 323 30.67 -1.88 6.37
CA THR A 323 31.98 -2.49 6.56
C THR A 323 33.04 -1.58 5.95
N VAL A 324 34.30 -1.88 6.23
CA VAL A 324 35.42 -1.17 5.66
C VAL A 324 35.43 -1.26 4.13
N ASP A 325 35.42 -0.10 3.49
CA ASP A 325 35.48 -0.01 2.03
C ASP A 325 36.87 0.39 1.51
N VAL A 326 37.69 1.06 2.34
CA VAL A 326 38.95 1.67 1.90
C VAL A 326 40.19 1.04 2.53
N GLY A 327 41.29 1.05 1.78
CA GLY A 327 42.60 0.60 2.26
C GLY A 327 43.73 0.90 1.30
N LEU A 328 44.89 0.29 1.55
CA LEU A 328 46.05 0.37 0.68
C LEU A 328 46.16 -0.92 -0.12
N TYR A 329 46.24 -0.78 -1.44
CA TYR A 329 46.40 -1.88 -2.37
C TYR A 329 47.82 -1.84 -2.92
N TYR A 330 48.42 -2.99 -3.15
CA TYR A 330 49.79 -3.04 -3.65
C TYR A 330 49.94 -4.06 -4.78
N ASN A 331 50.89 -3.79 -5.67
CA ASN A 331 51.29 -4.72 -6.72
C ASN A 331 52.07 -5.88 -6.06
N ALA A 332 51.39 -7.00 -5.81
CA ALA A 332 51.94 -8.13 -5.08
C ALA A 332 53.11 -8.79 -5.83
N ASP A 333 53.00 -8.89 -7.16
CA ASP A 333 54.08 -9.38 -8.03
C ASP A 333 55.35 -8.54 -7.88
N LEU A 334 55.20 -7.22 -7.91
CA LEU A 334 56.32 -6.29 -7.77
C LEU A 334 56.93 -6.39 -6.38
N VAL A 335 56.12 -6.33 -5.33
CA VAL A 335 56.59 -6.45 -3.93
C VAL A 335 57.37 -7.73 -3.72
N ALA A 336 56.86 -8.88 -4.19
CA ALA A 336 57.55 -10.16 -4.12
C ALA A 336 58.88 -10.15 -4.90
N SER A 337 58.89 -9.55 -6.10
CA SER A 337 60.10 -9.49 -6.94
C SER A 337 61.23 -8.63 -6.33
N LEU A 338 60.88 -7.64 -5.50
CA LEU A 338 61.85 -6.77 -4.81
C LEU A 338 62.45 -7.45 -3.58
N GLY A 339 61.86 -8.55 -3.09
CA GLY A 339 62.32 -9.27 -1.90
C GLY A 339 62.17 -8.48 -0.60
N VAL A 340 61.27 -7.49 -0.57
CA VAL A 340 60.87 -6.77 0.64
C VAL A 340 59.79 -7.56 1.39
N GLU A 341 59.57 -7.26 2.67
CA GLU A 341 58.53 -7.92 3.45
C GLU A 341 57.12 -7.59 2.92
N ASN A 342 56.22 -8.57 3.01
CA ASN A 342 54.83 -8.42 2.58
C ASN A 342 54.06 -7.48 3.56
N PRO A 343 53.43 -6.39 3.07
CA PRO A 343 52.68 -5.46 3.93
C PRO A 343 51.55 -6.09 4.74
N SER A 344 50.79 -7.03 4.16
CA SER A 344 49.68 -7.72 4.83
C SER A 344 50.19 -8.56 5.99
N GLN A 345 51.31 -9.27 5.80
CA GLN A 345 51.96 -10.02 6.88
C GLN A 345 52.46 -9.09 7.99
N LEU A 346 53.12 -7.97 7.63
CA LEU A 346 53.56 -6.98 8.61
C LEU A 346 52.39 -6.42 9.43
N TYR A 347 51.21 -6.26 8.82
CA TYR A 347 50.00 -5.85 9.52
C TYR A 347 49.50 -6.92 10.50
N LEU A 348 49.35 -8.16 10.03
CA LEU A 348 48.87 -9.28 10.85
C LEU A 348 49.82 -9.64 12.00
N ASP A 349 51.12 -9.43 11.81
CA ASP A 349 52.14 -9.55 12.85
C ASP A 349 52.14 -8.38 13.85
N GLY A 350 51.29 -7.37 13.62
CA GLY A 350 51.20 -6.20 14.47
C GLY A 350 52.42 -5.28 14.36
N LEU A 351 53.13 -5.27 13.24
CA LEU A 351 54.31 -4.44 12.98
C LEU A 351 54.02 -3.22 12.09
N TRP A 352 52.85 -3.16 11.46
CA TRP A 352 52.48 -2.09 10.50
C TRP A 352 52.10 -0.77 11.18
N THR A 353 53.11 0.02 11.53
CA THR A 353 53.00 1.40 12.07
C THR A 353 53.56 2.43 11.10
N TRP A 354 53.48 3.73 11.41
CA TRP A 354 54.06 4.79 10.59
C TRP A 354 55.57 4.60 10.39
N ASP A 355 56.32 4.33 11.46
CA ASP A 355 57.76 4.07 11.37
C ASP A 355 58.07 2.88 10.44
N ARG A 356 57.31 1.78 10.57
CA ARG A 356 57.51 0.61 9.70
C ARG A 356 57.10 0.88 8.26
N PHE A 357 56.01 1.61 8.04
CA PHE A 357 55.50 1.98 6.71
C PHE A 357 56.48 2.89 5.97
N GLU A 358 57.03 3.92 6.63
CA GLU A 358 58.07 4.78 6.06
C GLU A 358 59.33 3.97 5.70
N ALA A 359 59.78 3.11 6.62
CA ALA A 359 60.92 2.23 6.36
C ALA A 359 60.67 1.31 5.16
N TRP A 360 59.48 0.69 5.08
CA TRP A 360 59.09 -0.19 3.98
C TRP A 360 59.03 0.58 2.65
N ALA A 361 58.40 1.74 2.62
CA ALA A 361 58.30 2.57 1.41
C ALA A 361 59.70 3.03 0.93
N THR A 362 60.59 3.33 1.87
CA THR A 362 61.99 3.69 1.56
C THR A 362 62.79 2.50 1.02
N GLU A 363 62.63 1.31 1.61
CA GLU A 363 63.22 0.06 1.12
C GLU A 363 62.76 -0.25 -0.31
N VAL A 364 61.45 -0.14 -0.56
CA VAL A 364 60.84 -0.31 -1.88
C VAL A 364 61.37 0.71 -2.87
N GLN A 365 61.36 2.01 -2.54
CA GLN A 365 61.84 3.05 -3.44
C GLN A 365 63.31 2.87 -3.79
N THR A 366 64.13 2.43 -2.81
CA THR A 366 65.55 2.13 -3.03
C THR A 366 65.72 0.97 -4.02
N ALA A 367 64.96 -0.11 -3.85
CA ALA A 367 65.00 -1.26 -4.74
C ALA A 367 64.50 -0.92 -6.16
N LEU A 368 63.45 -0.10 -6.28
CA LEU A 368 62.90 0.36 -7.56
C LEU A 368 63.85 1.29 -8.31
N SER A 369 64.54 2.20 -7.60
CA SER A 369 65.48 3.14 -8.20
C SER A 369 66.68 2.43 -8.87
N ALA A 370 66.95 1.17 -8.50
CA ALA A 370 67.96 0.34 -9.15
C ALA A 370 67.48 -0.28 -10.49
N GLN A 371 66.17 -0.30 -10.75
CA GLN A 371 65.56 -0.97 -11.91
C GLN A 371 65.22 0.00 -13.06
N GLY A 372 65.03 1.29 -12.78
CA GLY A 372 64.74 2.29 -13.82
C GLY A 372 64.22 3.61 -13.27
N GLU A 373 63.98 4.55 -14.17
CA GLU A 373 63.28 5.81 -13.88
C GLU A 373 61.75 5.59 -13.91
N ASP A 374 61.00 6.51 -13.29
CA ASP A 374 59.52 6.50 -13.21
C ASP A 374 58.90 5.30 -12.46
N LEU A 375 59.60 4.78 -11.45
CA LEU A 375 59.08 3.77 -10.52
C LEU A 375 58.95 4.37 -9.11
N TYR A 376 57.80 4.16 -8.46
CA TYR A 376 57.49 4.79 -7.19
C TYR A 376 56.96 3.80 -6.16
N ALA A 377 57.33 3.99 -4.90
CA ALA A 377 56.80 3.20 -3.80
C ALA A 377 55.32 3.51 -3.56
N LEU A 378 54.93 4.79 -3.60
CA LEU A 378 53.59 5.26 -3.21
C LEU A 378 52.90 5.98 -4.37
N GLY A 379 51.61 5.71 -4.52
CA GLY A 379 50.74 6.24 -5.57
C GLY A 379 49.61 7.10 -5.06
N GLY A 380 48.79 7.58 -5.99
CA GLY A 380 47.53 8.23 -5.65
C GLY A 380 47.69 9.63 -5.04
N VAL A 381 46.72 10.05 -4.25
CA VAL A 381 46.65 11.42 -3.71
C VAL A 381 46.86 11.44 -2.21
N PRO A 382 47.72 12.33 -1.66
CA PRO A 382 47.97 12.40 -0.22
C PRO A 382 46.71 12.62 0.64
N SER A 383 45.67 13.26 0.11
CA SER A 383 44.40 13.43 0.82
C SER A 383 43.71 12.11 1.15
N ALA A 384 43.88 11.06 0.33
CA ALA A 384 43.27 9.75 0.59
C ALA A 384 43.97 9.07 1.78
N TYR A 385 45.30 9.15 1.83
CA TYR A 385 46.08 8.72 2.99
C TYR A 385 45.69 9.50 4.24
N ALA A 386 45.62 10.83 4.14
CA ALA A 386 45.30 11.69 5.26
C ALA A 386 43.92 11.38 5.86
N GLU A 387 42.91 11.12 5.02
CA GLU A 387 41.54 10.85 5.50
C GLU A 387 41.47 9.61 6.38
N SER A 388 42.17 8.53 6.00
CA SER A 388 42.22 7.30 6.77
C SER A 388 43.24 7.34 7.91
N MET A 389 44.35 8.06 7.77
CA MET A 389 45.44 8.06 8.75
C MET A 389 45.25 9.05 9.90
N VAL A 390 44.49 10.13 9.73
CA VAL A 390 44.22 11.08 10.81
C VAL A 390 43.50 10.41 12.00
N PRO A 391 42.42 9.62 11.80
CA PRO A 391 41.79 8.83 12.85
C PRO A 391 42.75 7.81 13.50
N LEU A 392 43.61 7.20 12.69
CA LEU A 392 44.64 6.25 13.14
C LEU A 392 45.84 6.91 13.85
N ASN A 393 45.77 8.22 14.09
CA ASN A 393 46.64 8.99 14.99
C ASN A 393 45.85 9.58 16.18
N GLY A 394 44.63 9.11 16.45
CA GLY A 394 43.75 9.62 17.50
C GLY A 394 43.07 10.95 17.15
N GLY A 395 42.97 11.26 15.85
CA GLY A 395 42.30 12.45 15.34
C GLY A 395 40.91 12.20 14.74
N SER A 396 40.34 13.23 14.10
CA SER A 396 39.12 13.17 13.30
C SER A 396 39.10 14.37 12.34
N LEU A 397 38.42 14.27 11.20
CA LEU A 397 38.24 15.43 10.31
C LEU A 397 37.03 16.26 10.74
N ILE A 398 35.85 15.63 10.75
CA ILE A 398 34.62 16.15 11.35
C ILE A 398 34.21 15.21 12.48
N ASN A 399 33.89 15.77 13.64
CA ASN A 399 33.37 15.00 14.77
C ASN A 399 31.92 15.42 15.04
N ALA A 400 30.98 14.62 14.53
CA ALA A 400 29.54 14.86 14.66
C ALA A 400 29.09 14.86 16.13
N THR A 401 29.58 13.91 16.92
CA THR A 401 29.23 13.75 18.35
C THR A 401 29.56 15.00 19.17
N THR A 402 30.67 15.67 18.87
CA THR A 402 31.09 16.89 19.58
C THR A 402 30.70 18.18 18.87
N GLY A 403 30.17 18.09 17.65
CA GLY A 403 29.88 19.23 16.77
C GLY A 403 31.11 20.05 16.41
N ARG A 404 32.23 19.38 16.10
CA ARG A 404 33.53 20.06 15.87
C ARG A 404 34.16 19.73 14.52
N VAL A 405 34.67 20.77 13.89
CA VAL A 405 35.63 20.67 12.79
C VAL A 405 37.04 20.52 13.36
N SER A 406 37.65 19.36 13.09
CA SER A 406 38.86 18.89 13.77
C SER A 406 40.04 18.64 12.84
N PHE A 407 39.91 18.81 11.53
CA PHE A 407 41.00 18.59 10.57
C PHE A 407 42.23 19.50 10.72
N ALA A 408 42.24 20.46 11.66
CA ALA A 408 43.37 21.33 11.99
C ALA A 408 43.97 21.06 13.40
N GLN A 409 43.53 20.00 14.08
CA GLN A 409 44.04 19.63 15.40
C GLN A 409 45.42 18.95 15.32
N THR A 410 46.11 18.82 16.46
CA THR A 410 47.47 18.30 16.52
C THR A 410 47.64 16.92 15.83
N PRO A 411 46.85 15.88 16.16
CA PRO A 411 46.90 14.61 15.43
C PRO A 411 46.78 14.72 13.90
N ALA A 412 45.92 15.63 13.42
CA ALA A 412 45.72 15.82 12.00
C ALA A 412 46.95 16.45 11.33
N LEU A 413 47.49 17.50 11.95
CA LEU A 413 48.66 18.21 11.43
C LEU A 413 49.94 17.37 11.50
N GLU A 414 50.09 16.52 12.51
CA GLU A 414 51.16 15.53 12.60
C GLU A 414 51.06 14.52 11.45
N THR A 415 49.86 14.03 11.13
CA THR A 415 49.61 13.16 9.98
C THR A 415 50.00 13.84 8.67
N TYR A 416 49.61 15.09 8.48
CA TYR A 416 49.96 15.84 7.27
C TYR A 416 51.47 16.10 7.16
N THR A 417 52.14 16.32 8.29
CA THR A 417 53.59 16.49 8.34
C THR A 417 54.28 15.19 7.94
N PHE A 418 53.86 14.05 8.52
CA PHE A 418 54.36 12.74 8.14
C PHE A 418 54.21 12.48 6.63
N LEU A 419 53.03 12.72 6.06
CA LEU A 419 52.81 12.57 4.62
C LEU A 419 53.62 13.55 3.77
N SER A 420 53.85 14.77 4.27
CA SER A 420 54.71 15.78 3.62
C SER A 420 56.17 15.30 3.61
N ASP A 421 56.62 14.66 4.68
CA ASP A 421 57.97 14.10 4.76
C ASP A 421 58.15 12.97 3.74
N LEU A 422 57.20 12.03 3.64
CA LEU A 422 57.24 10.97 2.59
C LEU A 422 57.22 11.56 1.17
N TRP A 423 56.44 12.63 0.95
CA TRP A 423 56.39 13.33 -0.34
C TRP A 423 57.74 13.97 -0.69
N THR A 424 58.35 14.70 0.26
CA THR A 424 59.64 15.37 0.05
C THR A 424 60.81 14.40 -0.10
N GLN A 425 60.70 13.20 0.45
CA GLN A 425 61.63 12.08 0.21
C GLN A 425 61.51 11.49 -1.21
N GLY A 426 60.49 11.87 -1.98
CA GLY A 426 60.29 11.38 -3.34
C GLY A 426 59.72 9.96 -3.42
N LEU A 427 59.07 9.50 -2.36
CA LEU A 427 58.45 8.16 -2.31
C LEU A 427 57.13 8.10 -3.11
N PHE A 428 56.48 9.25 -3.26
CA PHE A 428 55.25 9.40 -4.03
C PHE A 428 55.52 9.66 -5.51
N GLU A 429 54.66 9.11 -6.36
CA GLU A 429 54.59 9.54 -7.75
C GLU A 429 54.17 11.03 -7.86
N PRO A 430 54.70 11.78 -8.86
CA PRO A 430 54.48 13.22 -8.95
C PRO A 430 53.05 13.62 -9.36
N SER A 431 52.33 12.73 -10.06
CA SER A 431 51.02 13.02 -10.67
C SER A 431 49.98 11.95 -10.34
N GLY A 432 49.98 11.49 -9.09
CA GLY A 432 49.02 10.48 -8.63
C GLY A 432 47.57 10.94 -8.70
N GLN A 433 46.68 9.99 -8.94
CA GLN A 433 45.23 10.18 -9.08
C GLN A 433 44.51 9.17 -8.18
N TYR A 434 43.34 9.51 -7.64
CA TYR A 434 42.62 8.58 -6.76
C TYR A 434 41.89 7.48 -7.54
N ASP A 435 40.87 7.85 -8.33
CA ASP A 435 39.88 6.95 -8.97
C ASP A 435 40.47 5.67 -9.61
N ALA A 436 40.78 5.69 -10.91
CA ALA A 436 41.42 4.55 -11.57
C ALA A 436 42.90 4.45 -11.21
N GLY A 437 43.44 5.40 -10.44
CA GLY A 437 44.88 5.58 -10.30
C GLY A 437 45.52 6.24 -11.52
N SER A 438 46.80 6.56 -11.40
CA SER A 438 47.57 7.20 -12.46
C SER A 438 47.93 6.22 -13.60
N PRO A 439 48.41 6.70 -14.76
CA PRO A 439 49.01 5.84 -15.77
C PRO A 439 50.20 4.99 -15.26
N LEU A 440 50.92 5.46 -14.24
CA LEU A 440 52.02 4.70 -13.63
C LEU A 440 51.47 3.55 -12.79
N TRP A 441 50.43 3.77 -11.99
CA TRP A 441 49.73 2.68 -11.29
C TRP A 441 49.16 1.64 -12.26
N GLN A 442 48.43 2.10 -13.29
CA GLN A 442 47.81 1.24 -14.30
C GLN A 442 48.82 0.39 -15.09
N THR A 443 50.08 0.82 -15.17
CA THR A 443 51.16 0.09 -15.85
C THR A 443 52.07 -0.68 -14.89
N GLY A 444 51.69 -0.80 -13.60
CA GLY A 444 52.43 -1.56 -12.59
C GLY A 444 53.72 -0.90 -12.12
N LYS A 445 53.88 0.40 -12.33
CA LYS A 445 55.08 1.18 -11.95
C LYS A 445 55.02 1.82 -10.56
N VAL A 446 53.90 1.64 -9.87
CA VAL A 446 53.68 2.10 -8.51
C VAL A 446 53.47 0.88 -7.63
N ALA A 447 54.19 0.77 -6.52
CA ALA A 447 54.11 -0.40 -5.66
C ALA A 447 52.85 -0.42 -4.79
N MET A 448 52.42 0.72 -4.23
CA MET A 448 51.25 0.79 -3.34
C MET A 448 50.38 2.02 -3.63
N HIS A 449 49.07 1.86 -3.59
CA HIS A 449 48.08 2.87 -3.98
C HIS A 449 46.83 2.82 -3.06
N PRO A 450 46.26 3.96 -2.64
CA PRO A 450 45.02 3.98 -1.88
C PRO A 450 43.82 3.61 -2.76
N GLY A 451 42.81 2.93 -2.23
CA GLY A 451 41.61 2.68 -3.02
C GLY A 451 40.47 2.10 -2.21
N SER A 452 39.46 1.64 -2.96
CA SER A 452 38.23 1.06 -2.43
C SER A 452 38.00 -0.35 -2.97
N LEU A 453 37.33 -1.21 -2.21
CA LEU A 453 37.13 -2.63 -2.56
C LEU A 453 36.43 -2.84 -3.90
N TRP A 454 35.50 -1.95 -4.26
CA TRP A 454 34.80 -2.07 -5.52
C TRP A 454 35.71 -1.80 -6.73
N PHE A 455 36.87 -1.13 -6.56
CA PHE A 455 37.82 -0.87 -7.64
C PHE A 455 38.41 -2.18 -8.19
N VAL A 456 38.66 -3.16 -7.32
CA VAL A 456 39.44 -4.39 -7.61
C VAL A 456 38.94 -5.12 -8.85
N THR A 457 37.61 -5.21 -9.03
CA THR A 457 37.00 -5.98 -10.13
C THR A 457 36.28 -5.11 -11.16
N ALA A 458 36.24 -3.79 -10.96
CA ALA A 458 35.51 -2.91 -11.88
C ALA A 458 36.36 -2.63 -13.14
N ASP A 459 35.79 -2.90 -14.32
CA ASP A 459 36.47 -2.73 -15.63
C ASP A 459 36.96 -1.30 -15.88
N ASN A 460 36.21 -0.31 -15.37
CA ASN A 460 36.57 1.10 -15.46
C ASN A 460 37.49 1.56 -14.31
N ARG A 461 38.02 0.63 -13.52
CA ARG A 461 38.97 0.83 -12.42
C ARG A 461 40.14 -0.15 -12.55
N TRP A 462 40.16 -1.23 -11.76
CA TRP A 462 41.31 -2.14 -11.63
C TRP A 462 41.06 -3.57 -12.13
N GLY A 463 39.85 -3.87 -12.64
CA GLY A 463 39.54 -5.21 -13.16
C GLY A 463 40.39 -5.68 -14.35
N GLY A 464 41.13 -4.75 -14.99
CA GLY A 464 42.03 -5.02 -16.11
C GLY A 464 43.53 -4.87 -15.81
N LEU A 465 43.94 -4.75 -14.54
CA LEU A 465 45.35 -4.64 -14.20
C LEU A 465 46.12 -5.92 -14.58
N ALA A 466 47.38 -5.75 -15.00
CA ALA A 466 48.23 -6.84 -15.48
C ALA A 466 49.11 -7.45 -14.38
N PHE A 467 48.78 -7.22 -13.11
CA PHE A 467 49.50 -7.67 -11.94
C PHE A 467 48.53 -8.06 -10.82
N GLU A 468 48.98 -8.93 -9.93
CA GLU A 468 48.21 -9.34 -8.76
C GLU A 468 48.11 -8.21 -7.73
N LEU A 469 46.90 -7.95 -7.23
CA LEU A 469 46.64 -6.98 -6.18
C LEU A 469 46.68 -7.63 -4.80
N GLY A 470 47.56 -7.12 -3.94
CA GLY A 470 47.49 -7.34 -2.50
C GLY A 470 46.77 -6.21 -1.77
N PHE A 471 46.37 -6.46 -0.52
CA PHE A 471 45.67 -5.49 0.34
C PHE A 471 46.33 -5.38 1.71
N VAL A 472 46.47 -4.16 2.23
CA VAL A 472 46.86 -3.89 3.61
C VAL A 472 46.06 -2.72 4.17
N PRO A 473 45.63 -2.77 5.45
CA PRO A 473 45.08 -1.62 6.16
C PRO A 473 46.06 -0.42 6.20
N TYR A 474 45.53 0.78 6.40
CA TYR A 474 46.37 1.97 6.62
C TYR A 474 47.16 1.82 7.93
N PRO A 475 48.42 2.30 8.02
CA PRO A 475 49.20 2.15 9.23
C PRO A 475 48.73 3.12 10.35
N MET A 476 48.70 2.62 11.58
CA MET A 476 48.51 3.45 12.78
C MET A 476 49.80 4.16 13.17
N SER A 477 49.68 5.34 13.78
CA SER A 477 50.87 5.97 14.35
C SER A 477 51.39 5.15 15.52
N ASP A 478 52.72 5.10 15.66
CA ASP A 478 53.40 4.36 16.72
C ASP A 478 52.94 4.83 18.11
N ALA A 479 52.77 6.13 18.29
CA ALA A 479 52.29 6.73 19.54
C ALA A 479 50.85 6.32 19.84
N PHE A 480 49.93 6.40 18.86
CA PHE A 480 48.54 6.05 19.06
C PHE A 480 48.38 4.57 19.39
N LYS A 481 49.04 3.70 18.63
CA LYS A 481 49.05 2.26 18.88
C LYS A 481 49.62 1.91 20.26
N THR A 482 50.76 2.51 20.63
CA THR A 482 51.40 2.27 21.95
C THR A 482 50.53 2.77 23.11
N SER A 483 49.73 3.81 22.88
CA SER A 483 48.78 4.32 23.87
C SER A 483 47.50 3.49 24.01
N GLY A 484 47.35 2.42 23.22
CA GLY A 484 46.15 1.56 23.21
C GLY A 484 45.05 2.05 22.26
N GLY A 485 45.41 2.86 21.26
CA GLY A 485 44.49 3.27 20.20
C GLY A 485 43.99 2.07 19.39
N GLU A 486 42.72 2.11 19.02
CA GLU A 486 42.07 1.08 18.22
C GLU A 486 42.03 1.47 16.74
N TYR A 487 42.05 0.47 15.86
CA TYR A 487 41.93 0.70 14.44
C TYR A 487 40.51 1.17 14.10
N VAL A 488 40.40 2.19 13.24
CA VAL A 488 39.14 2.68 12.68
C VAL A 488 39.34 3.10 11.23
N SER A 489 38.32 2.92 10.40
CA SER A 489 38.29 3.31 8.99
C SER A 489 37.10 4.22 8.72
N PRO A 490 37.29 5.33 7.99
CA PRO A 490 36.17 6.18 7.61
C PRO A 490 35.24 5.45 6.64
N VAL A 491 33.93 5.65 6.82
CA VAL A 491 32.89 5.38 5.82
C VAL A 491 32.20 6.70 5.47
N SER A 492 32.08 6.95 4.17
CA SER A 492 31.37 8.09 3.58
C SER A 492 30.81 7.66 2.22
N GLY A 493 29.88 8.43 1.65
CA GLY A 493 29.29 8.09 0.35
C GLY A 493 28.55 6.75 0.34
N VAL A 494 27.99 6.33 1.48
CA VAL A 494 27.32 5.03 1.64
C VAL A 494 26.08 4.97 0.76
N ALA A 495 25.93 3.89 0.00
CA ALA A 495 24.73 3.67 -0.81
C ALA A 495 23.49 3.51 0.08
N VAL A 496 22.46 4.32 -0.14
CA VAL A 496 21.23 4.34 0.65
C VAL A 496 20.00 4.45 -0.24
N TYR A 497 18.86 4.05 0.28
CA TYR A 497 17.54 4.33 -0.28
C TYR A 497 16.88 5.49 0.45
N ASN A 498 16.13 6.31 -0.28
CA ASN A 498 15.32 7.41 0.25
C ASN A 498 13.90 7.31 -0.31
N ILE A 499 12.90 7.74 0.48
CA ILE A 499 11.52 7.85 0.00
C ILE A 499 11.30 9.26 -0.56
N ALA A 500 10.72 9.33 -1.76
CA ALA A 500 10.40 10.59 -2.40
C ALA A 500 9.33 11.37 -1.63
N SER A 501 9.38 12.69 -1.69
CA SER A 501 8.32 13.55 -1.16
C SER A 501 7.12 13.68 -2.10
N GLY A 502 6.03 14.27 -1.58
CA GLY A 502 4.85 14.62 -2.38
C GLY A 502 3.77 13.53 -2.44
N MET A 503 3.96 12.43 -1.72
CA MET A 503 2.99 11.35 -1.56
C MET A 503 2.07 11.61 -0.35
N THR A 504 0.99 10.81 -0.20
CA THR A 504 0.23 10.81 1.06
C THR A 504 0.97 9.96 2.10
N PRO A 505 0.79 10.21 3.40
CA PRO A 505 1.43 9.41 4.45
C PRO A 505 1.17 7.90 4.34
N GLU A 506 -0.01 7.50 3.84
CA GLU A 506 -0.36 6.09 3.62
C GLU A 506 0.43 5.48 2.44
N LYS A 507 0.64 6.25 1.37
CA LYS A 507 1.47 5.82 0.22
C LYS A 507 2.94 5.75 0.65
N GLU A 508 3.44 6.72 1.41
CA GLU A 508 4.80 6.73 1.96
C GLU A 508 5.06 5.50 2.85
N GLU A 509 4.11 5.15 3.73
CA GLU A 509 4.20 3.94 4.55
C GLU A 509 4.23 2.67 3.70
N LEU A 510 3.32 2.55 2.74
CA LEU A 510 3.26 1.42 1.82
C LEU A 510 4.57 1.26 1.05
N VAL A 511 5.13 2.36 0.55
CA VAL A 511 6.41 2.38 -0.18
C VAL A 511 7.56 1.88 0.71
N PHE A 512 7.65 2.37 1.95
CA PHE A 512 8.65 1.89 2.92
C PHE A 512 8.48 0.40 3.21
N GLN A 513 7.26 -0.03 3.48
CA GLN A 513 6.92 -1.42 3.78
C GLN A 513 7.28 -2.32 2.61
N VAL A 514 6.92 -1.96 1.37
CA VAL A 514 7.27 -2.71 0.16
C VAL A 514 8.78 -2.88 0.06
N TRP A 515 9.56 -1.81 0.20
CA TRP A 515 11.02 -1.92 0.18
C TRP A 515 11.55 -2.87 1.26
N ASN A 516 11.05 -2.76 2.48
CA ASN A 516 11.47 -3.58 3.61
C ASN A 516 11.16 -5.06 3.40
N GLU A 517 9.95 -5.36 2.92
CA GLU A 517 9.50 -6.72 2.68
C GLU A 517 10.24 -7.36 1.49
N LEU A 518 10.70 -6.58 0.51
CA LEU A 518 11.48 -7.12 -0.62
C LEU A 518 12.86 -7.69 -0.19
N GLN A 519 13.37 -7.32 0.98
CA GLN A 519 14.71 -7.73 1.40
C GLN A 519 14.76 -9.19 1.84
N LEU A 520 15.86 -9.86 1.49
CA LEU A 520 16.26 -11.13 2.07
C LEU A 520 17.16 -10.82 3.26
N TRP A 521 16.55 -10.54 4.41
CA TRP A 521 17.26 -10.16 5.63
C TRP A 521 18.20 -11.27 6.10
N LYS A 522 19.43 -10.88 6.47
CA LYS A 522 20.51 -11.79 6.88
C LYS A 522 20.98 -11.44 8.28
N THR A 523 21.48 -12.43 8.99
CA THR A 523 22.18 -12.23 10.26
C THR A 523 23.56 -11.62 10.02
N GLU A 524 24.15 -10.99 11.04
CA GLU A 524 25.51 -10.42 10.97
C GLU A 524 26.55 -11.46 10.54
N GLN A 525 26.41 -12.70 11.00
CA GLN A 525 27.33 -13.78 10.63
C GLN A 525 27.19 -14.16 9.15
N GLU A 526 25.96 -14.27 8.63
CA GLU A 526 25.72 -14.54 7.21
C GLU A 526 26.28 -13.42 6.32
N LEU A 527 26.10 -12.16 6.72
CA LEU A 527 26.68 -11.01 6.00
C LEU A 527 28.21 -11.06 5.98
N LYS A 528 28.83 -11.41 7.12
CA LYS A 528 30.29 -11.55 7.20
C LYS A 528 30.81 -12.71 6.35
N ASP A 529 30.13 -13.85 6.36
CA ASP A 529 30.49 -15.01 5.55
C ASP A 529 30.37 -14.71 4.04
N GLU A 530 29.34 -13.96 3.62
CA GLU A 530 29.18 -13.50 2.24
C GLU A 530 30.25 -12.48 1.83
N PHE A 531 30.64 -11.61 2.75
CA PHE A 531 31.72 -10.67 2.54
C PHE A 531 33.06 -11.39 2.38
N GLU A 532 33.37 -12.37 3.24
CA GLU A 532 34.55 -13.23 3.11
C GLU A 532 34.57 -13.96 1.76
N LEU A 533 33.44 -14.55 1.35
CA LEU A 533 33.33 -15.19 0.03
C LEU A 533 33.59 -14.18 -1.09
N THR A 534 33.07 -12.96 -0.97
CA THR A 534 33.32 -11.89 -1.94
C THR A 534 34.81 -11.56 -2.02
N LEU A 535 35.51 -11.45 -0.89
CA LEU A 535 36.96 -11.22 -0.85
C LEU A 535 37.75 -12.37 -1.50
N LEU A 536 37.36 -13.62 -1.25
CA LEU A 536 37.97 -14.81 -1.87
C LEU A 536 37.78 -14.85 -3.40
N THR A 537 36.80 -14.15 -3.96
CA THR A 537 36.68 -14.00 -5.43
C THR A 537 37.55 -12.86 -5.99
N LYS A 538 38.06 -11.97 -5.14
CA LYS A 538 38.78 -10.75 -5.52
C LYS A 538 40.29 -10.86 -5.32
N PHE A 539 40.73 -11.74 -4.42
CA PHE A 539 42.12 -11.91 -4.03
C PHE A 539 42.54 -13.37 -4.19
N ASP A 540 43.73 -13.58 -4.74
CA ASP A 540 44.29 -14.92 -4.99
C ASP A 540 44.99 -15.51 -3.74
N ASP A 541 45.37 -14.68 -2.77
CA ASP A 541 46.02 -15.08 -1.52
C ASP A 541 45.11 -14.83 -0.30
N GLU A 542 44.90 -15.86 0.52
CA GLU A 542 44.10 -15.80 1.76
C GLU A 542 44.68 -14.79 2.76
N LEU A 543 45.99 -14.51 2.72
CA LEU A 543 46.63 -13.51 3.57
C LEU A 543 45.97 -12.12 3.44
N TYR A 544 45.55 -11.75 2.23
CA TYR A 544 44.93 -10.45 1.97
C TYR A 544 43.51 -10.41 2.51
N VAL A 545 42.79 -11.54 2.40
CA VAL A 545 41.45 -11.72 2.96
C VAL A 545 41.49 -11.62 4.49
N GLU A 546 42.45 -12.29 5.14
CA GLU A 546 42.66 -12.20 6.59
C GLU A 546 42.93 -10.76 7.05
N ALA A 547 43.81 -10.03 6.35
CA ALA A 547 44.11 -8.63 6.65
C ALA A 547 42.88 -7.72 6.51
N TYR A 548 42.01 -7.99 5.53
CA TYR A 548 40.77 -7.26 5.32
C TYR A 548 39.74 -7.57 6.41
N LEU A 549 39.54 -8.86 6.72
CA LEU A 549 38.58 -9.30 7.75
C LEU A 549 38.98 -8.85 9.17
N ALA A 550 40.27 -8.64 9.43
CA ALA A 550 40.77 -8.11 10.69
C ALA A 550 40.24 -6.69 11.01
N ILE A 551 39.79 -5.94 9.99
CA ILE A 551 39.23 -4.60 10.14
C ILE A 551 37.76 -4.49 9.69
N TYR A 552 37.09 -5.63 9.44
CA TYR A 552 35.73 -5.70 8.86
C TYR A 552 34.71 -4.76 9.53
N ASP A 553 34.69 -4.72 10.86
CA ASP A 553 33.74 -3.96 11.67
C ASP A 553 34.36 -2.68 12.27
N LYS A 554 35.58 -2.32 11.85
CA LYS A 554 36.36 -1.22 12.42
C LYS A 554 36.08 0.07 11.67
N ILE A 555 34.83 0.52 11.67
CA ILE A 555 34.36 1.66 10.89
C ILE A 555 33.90 2.83 11.75
N TYR A 556 33.86 4.03 11.17
CA TYR A 556 33.16 5.19 11.73
C TYR A 556 32.63 6.09 10.62
N LEU A 557 31.51 6.79 10.86
CA LEU A 557 30.95 7.75 9.92
C LEU A 557 31.81 9.02 9.81
N GLU A 558 32.27 9.32 8.60
CA GLU A 558 33.00 10.56 8.30
C GLU A 558 32.12 11.53 7.50
N LEU A 559 31.87 12.71 8.07
CA LEU A 559 30.96 13.71 7.50
C LEU A 559 31.65 14.72 6.56
N ILE A 560 32.97 14.63 6.38
CA ILE A 560 33.73 15.62 5.60
C ILE A 560 33.16 15.90 4.19
N ASN A 561 32.49 14.90 3.59
CA ASN A 561 31.87 14.99 2.26
C ASN A 561 30.33 15.19 2.31
N ALA A 562 29.70 15.04 3.48
CA ALA A 562 28.24 15.07 3.64
C ALA A 562 27.68 16.47 3.95
N ILE A 563 28.49 17.38 4.50
CA ILE A 563 28.05 18.72 4.93
C ILE A 563 27.92 19.76 3.78
N GLY A 564 27.66 19.31 2.55
CA GLY A 564 27.39 20.19 1.41
C GLY A 564 28.60 20.93 0.80
N ILE A 565 29.83 20.65 1.25
CA ILE A 565 31.05 21.25 0.67
C ILE A 565 31.66 20.29 -0.37
N SER A 566 31.82 20.75 -1.61
CA SER A 566 32.46 19.96 -2.67
C SER A 566 33.91 19.62 -2.33
N ALA A 567 34.21 18.31 -2.22
CA ALA A 567 35.51 17.80 -1.80
C ALA A 567 36.70 18.33 -2.63
N TYR A 568 36.49 18.52 -3.94
CA TYR A 568 37.52 18.99 -4.89
C TYR A 568 37.33 20.45 -5.31
N GLY A 569 36.35 21.17 -4.73
CA GLY A 569 36.17 22.60 -4.94
C GLY A 569 37.29 23.43 -4.30
N GLU A 570 37.29 24.74 -4.56
CA GLU A 570 38.28 25.69 -4.01
C GLU A 570 38.40 25.65 -2.48
N ASN A 571 37.27 25.44 -1.81
CA ASN A 571 37.17 25.35 -0.35
C ASN A 571 37.17 23.90 0.16
N GLY A 572 37.21 22.91 -0.73
CA GLY A 572 37.15 21.50 -0.36
C GLY A 572 38.40 21.05 0.39
N TRP A 573 38.21 20.24 1.43
CA TRP A 573 39.29 19.71 2.25
C TRP A 573 40.31 18.92 1.42
N ARG A 574 39.87 18.02 0.53
CA ARG A 574 40.79 17.21 -0.30
C ARG A 574 41.67 18.08 -1.19
N SER A 575 41.10 19.08 -1.85
CA SER A 575 41.86 20.02 -2.70
C SER A 575 42.95 20.74 -1.90
N ASN A 576 42.58 21.26 -0.74
CA ASN A 576 43.46 22.04 0.13
C ASN A 576 44.54 21.22 0.81
N ILE A 577 44.22 20.01 1.25
CA ILE A 577 45.19 19.17 1.94
C ILE A 577 46.18 18.52 0.98
N ASN A 578 45.76 18.21 -0.26
CA ASN A 578 46.70 17.77 -1.29
C ASN A 578 47.77 18.83 -1.57
N ALA A 579 47.39 20.10 -1.75
CA ALA A 579 48.35 21.20 -1.88
C ALA A 579 49.17 21.38 -0.60
N GLY A 580 48.49 21.35 0.56
CA GLY A 580 49.09 21.56 1.87
C GLY A 580 50.20 20.56 2.21
N ILE A 581 50.01 19.28 1.87
CA ILE A 581 51.02 18.24 2.06
C ILE A 581 52.17 18.42 1.08
N ARG A 582 51.90 18.67 -0.20
CA ARG A 582 52.94 18.79 -1.23
C ARG A 582 53.85 20.00 -1.05
N GLU A 583 53.29 21.08 -0.49
CA GLU A 583 53.97 22.37 -0.32
C GLU A 583 54.46 22.62 1.11
N GLY A 584 54.14 21.73 2.07
CA GLY A 584 54.42 21.94 3.49
C GLY A 584 53.60 23.08 4.12
N THR A 585 52.41 23.37 3.58
CA THR A 585 51.52 24.48 3.98
C THR A 585 50.22 24.01 4.64
N ALA A 586 50.12 22.74 5.03
CA ALA A 586 48.91 22.12 5.55
C ALA A 586 48.21 22.93 6.66
N ARG A 587 48.93 23.41 7.68
CA ARG A 587 48.35 24.26 8.73
C ARG A 587 47.67 25.51 8.16
N THR A 588 48.35 26.25 7.30
CA THR A 588 47.82 27.47 6.70
C THR A 588 46.56 27.18 5.88
N ASN A 589 46.55 26.09 5.11
CA ASN A 589 45.39 25.71 4.30
C ASN A 589 44.21 25.26 5.17
N MET A 590 44.45 24.46 6.20
CA MET A 590 43.41 24.01 7.12
C MET A 590 42.80 25.18 7.91
N ASP A 591 43.63 26.06 8.46
CA ASP A 591 43.16 27.26 9.19
C ASP A 591 42.32 28.18 8.29
N ARG A 592 42.63 28.24 6.99
CA ARG A 592 41.88 29.02 6.00
C ARG A 592 40.47 28.48 5.76
N ILE A 593 40.32 27.16 5.60
CA ILE A 593 39.03 26.55 5.25
C ILE A 593 38.19 26.19 6.48
N LYS A 594 38.79 26.08 7.66
CA LYS A 594 38.11 25.70 8.91
C LYS A 594 36.82 26.48 9.19
N PRO A 595 36.79 27.82 9.10
CA PRO A 595 35.56 28.57 9.39
C PRO A 595 34.40 28.24 8.45
N ILE A 596 34.69 27.87 7.19
CA ILE A 596 33.67 27.50 6.20
C ILE A 596 33.01 26.18 6.60
N TYR A 597 33.83 25.21 7.02
CA TYR A 597 33.35 23.93 7.53
C TYR A 597 32.62 24.08 8.87
N GLU A 598 33.03 25.02 9.73
CA GLU A 598 32.37 25.26 11.01
C GLU A 598 30.94 25.77 10.80
N THR A 599 30.75 26.70 9.86
CA THR A 599 29.40 27.15 9.46
C THR A 599 28.59 26.02 8.84
N ALA A 600 29.16 25.26 7.90
CA ALA A 600 28.44 24.16 7.25
C ALA A 600 28.04 23.03 8.23
N LEU A 601 28.88 22.75 9.24
CA LEU A 601 28.58 21.77 10.27
C LEU A 601 27.50 22.29 11.24
N GLU A 602 27.50 23.58 11.56
CA GLU A 602 26.42 24.19 12.36
C GLU A 602 25.09 24.02 11.63
N ASP A 603 25.03 24.40 10.34
CA ASP A 603 23.84 24.23 9.51
C ASP A 603 23.42 22.75 9.37
N TYR A 604 24.37 21.81 9.38
CA TYR A 604 24.06 20.38 9.30
C TYR A 604 23.43 19.81 10.57
N LEU A 605 23.79 20.37 11.74
CA LEU A 605 23.40 19.85 13.05
C LEU A 605 22.17 20.56 13.65
N THR A 606 21.82 21.74 13.17
CA THR A 606 20.67 22.54 13.64
C THR A 606 19.52 22.48 12.67
#